data_AF-A0A166EWT1-F1
#
_entry.id   AF-A0A166EWT1-F1
#
_cell.length_a   1.000
_cell.length_b   1.000
_cell.length_c   1.000
_cell.angle_alpha   90.00
_cell.angle_beta   90.00
_cell.angle_gamma   90.00
#
_symmetry.space_group_name_H-M   'P 1'
#
loop_
_entity.id
_entity.type
_entity.pdbx_description
1 polymer ?
#
loop_
_entity_poly.entity_id
_entity_poly.type
_entity_poly.pdbx_seq_one_letter_code
_entity_poly.pdbx_strand_id
1 'polypeptide(L)'
;MDSSDNSSSPVEELDSLRPPWANLPPFSNRATSPDASDASETDSVSTNSPVRRTYEDPEMNTTLKEKPAEMLERLRTLSAQRAHRGPNEELRKVTNAFAHLAETFLNIEPEDASLPASRECKRQWGDVVSAGLPECLEGVVMEDTFFDENPIWINYILILVDAARDWITRVKGTLNPTEIDQYLRLFGGLCQNAYLHRTVFVEGNHIVDVYAPDYAQKLRLRMNRILSLSLGKPLNLLKGRRLADLEDYKCLHRLLLHNWYHRADDDGWEVHYQLFSAFAVLEAPNAESTTEDYQNFADEILYTLGAREFLTSLSRLVRDEEIPPLVLGRNLLFVKYIVPWRPFHMHYCESGFFEAVREAVDRYASMEASKKNEWQVYEPILLLLTEIAREAPVGEATGPLIRRFDVIELMARASVCYAQLKAEDENNSTCVDAIQVFIAAANATVTLNGKNVFKKSFRRNMKEEWYPTLKALRDLPGRGQAASRRRCARLAVTWRELGLAIGLNEDEEADAYEKEMRKAAQKCAWRGCEYHTRRPPWPTRVCVGCGDARYCSRVCQRKHWREGHHEGCGKRLKEEPHKAKQS
;
A
#
# COMPACT_ATOMS: atom_id res chain seq x y z
N MET A 1 -3.29 -29.99 -54.85
CA MET A 1 -4.20 -29.78 -53.70
C MET A 1 -3.84 -28.40 -53.18
N ASP A 2 -4.42 -27.38 -53.78
CA ASP A 2 -4.20 -25.98 -53.42
C ASP A 2 -5.24 -25.62 -52.37
N SER A 3 -4.83 -25.54 -51.09
CA SER A 3 -5.65 -24.88 -50.07
C SER A 3 -5.28 -23.40 -50.07
N SER A 4 -6.05 -22.60 -50.80
CA SER A 4 -6.11 -21.16 -50.60
C SER A 4 -6.76 -20.89 -49.25
N ASP A 5 -5.95 -20.83 -48.18
CA ASP A 5 -6.37 -20.30 -46.89
C ASP A 5 -6.64 -18.81 -47.07
N ASN A 6 -7.92 -18.49 -47.17
CA ASN A 6 -8.44 -17.14 -47.25
C ASN A 6 -8.39 -16.54 -45.83
N SER A 7 -7.19 -16.20 -45.34
CA SER A 7 -7.04 -15.49 -44.08
C SER A 7 -7.56 -14.07 -44.25
N SER A 8 -8.81 -13.84 -43.87
CA SER A 8 -9.36 -12.50 -43.68
C SER A 8 -8.37 -11.68 -42.85
N SER A 9 -8.03 -10.48 -43.30
CA SER A 9 -7.04 -9.67 -42.59
C SER A 9 -7.56 -9.39 -41.17
N PRO A 10 -6.70 -9.39 -40.13
CA PRO A 10 -7.11 -9.07 -38.76
C PRO A 10 -7.89 -7.75 -38.62
N VAL A 11 -7.75 -6.85 -39.59
CA VAL A 11 -8.44 -5.55 -39.63
C VAL A 11 -9.94 -5.70 -39.93
N GLU A 12 -10.34 -6.64 -40.80
CA GLU A 12 -11.76 -6.81 -41.16
C GLU A 12 -12.57 -7.45 -40.02
N GLU A 13 -11.95 -8.32 -39.24
CA GLU A 13 -12.59 -8.91 -38.05
C GLU A 13 -12.76 -7.86 -36.94
N LEU A 14 -11.84 -6.90 -36.84
CA LEU A 14 -11.90 -5.80 -35.86
C LEU A 14 -12.99 -4.77 -36.17
N ASP A 15 -13.23 -4.46 -37.45
CA ASP A 15 -14.31 -3.55 -37.84
C ASP A 15 -15.71 -4.10 -37.49
N SER A 16 -15.84 -5.43 -37.39
CA SER A 16 -17.09 -6.07 -36.94
C SER A 16 -17.40 -5.86 -35.45
N LEU A 17 -16.39 -5.50 -34.65
CA LEU A 17 -16.51 -5.22 -33.21
C LEU A 17 -16.71 -3.72 -32.91
N ARG A 18 -16.82 -2.87 -33.94
CA ARG A 18 -17.00 -1.43 -33.78
C ARG A 18 -18.33 -1.12 -33.09
N PRO A 19 -18.32 -0.52 -31.89
CA PRO A 19 -19.57 -0.21 -31.20
C PRO A 19 -20.32 0.93 -31.91
N PRO A 20 -21.67 0.95 -31.90
CA PRO A 20 -22.43 1.94 -32.67
C PRO A 20 -22.12 3.40 -32.27
N TRP A 21 -21.79 3.65 -31.00
CA TRP A 21 -21.38 4.96 -30.51
C TRP A 21 -20.03 5.43 -31.06
N ALA A 22 -19.18 4.56 -31.60
CA ALA A 22 -17.89 4.91 -32.19
C ALA A 22 -17.99 5.51 -33.61
N ASN A 23 -19.19 5.54 -34.19
CA ASN A 23 -19.43 6.23 -35.46
C ASN A 23 -19.62 7.75 -35.28
N LEU A 24 -19.77 8.20 -34.03
CA LEU A 24 -19.78 9.62 -33.75
C LEU A 24 -18.37 10.18 -33.84
N PRO A 25 -18.18 11.39 -34.39
CA PRO A 25 -16.93 12.09 -34.20
C PRO A 25 -16.67 12.21 -32.69
N PRO A 26 -15.47 11.87 -32.19
CA PRO A 26 -15.08 12.24 -30.83
C PRO A 26 -15.34 13.74 -30.73
N PHE A 27 -15.96 14.21 -29.63
CA PHE A 27 -16.35 15.63 -29.46
C PHE A 27 -15.17 16.49 -29.92
N SER A 28 -15.25 16.97 -31.16
CA SER A 28 -14.14 17.70 -31.74
C SER A 28 -14.21 19.01 -31.00
N ASN A 29 -13.14 19.39 -30.32
CA ASN A 29 -12.93 20.75 -29.87
C ASN A 29 -12.97 21.64 -31.12
N ARG A 30 -14.17 21.96 -31.61
CA ARG A 30 -14.40 22.75 -32.81
C ARG A 30 -14.14 24.23 -32.56
N ALA A 31 -13.44 24.54 -31.47
CA ALA A 31 -13.12 25.87 -30.99
C ALA A 31 -11.63 26.02 -30.62
N THR A 32 -10.70 25.26 -31.22
CA THR A 32 -9.35 25.81 -31.37
C THR A 32 -9.43 26.89 -32.44
N SER A 33 -9.69 28.12 -31.99
CA SER A 33 -9.50 29.31 -32.79
C SER A 33 -8.08 29.27 -33.39
N PRO A 34 -7.91 29.49 -34.71
CA PRO A 34 -6.59 29.49 -35.35
C PRO A 34 -5.61 30.58 -34.86
N ASP A 35 -6.05 31.52 -34.00
CA ASP A 35 -5.32 32.76 -33.70
C ASP A 35 -4.52 32.79 -32.38
N ALA A 36 -4.23 31.64 -31.76
CA ALA A 36 -3.38 31.59 -30.56
C ALA A 36 -1.91 31.27 -30.90
N SER A 37 -1.26 32.17 -31.66
CA SER A 37 0.21 32.25 -31.74
C SER A 37 0.70 33.34 -30.79
N ASP A 38 1.77 33.07 -30.04
CA ASP A 38 2.46 33.91 -29.04
C ASP A 38 1.91 33.91 -27.61
N ALA A 39 2.29 32.88 -26.84
CA ALA A 39 2.58 33.07 -25.43
C ALA A 39 3.71 32.13 -24.99
N SER A 40 4.79 32.73 -24.48
CA SER A 40 6.05 32.13 -24.08
C SER A 40 5.92 31.11 -22.93
N GLU A 41 6.61 30.00 -23.09
CA GLU A 41 6.84 28.94 -22.09
C GLU A 41 7.55 29.49 -20.85
N THR A 42 6.91 29.36 -19.69
CA THR A 42 7.58 29.37 -18.38
C THR A 42 7.27 28.05 -17.67
N ASP A 43 8.32 27.25 -17.52
CA ASP A 43 8.31 25.93 -16.91
C ASP A 43 7.95 26.00 -15.43
N SER A 44 6.68 25.72 -15.13
CA SER A 44 6.29 25.14 -13.84
C SER A 44 5.50 23.87 -14.12
N VAL A 45 6.17 22.73 -13.98
CA VAL A 45 5.59 21.39 -14.13
C VAL A 45 4.70 21.14 -12.92
N SER A 46 3.51 21.74 -12.93
CA SER A 46 2.39 21.27 -12.12
C SER A 46 1.88 20.00 -12.79
N THR A 47 2.01 18.86 -12.11
CA THR A 47 1.52 17.53 -12.50
C THR A 47 -0.01 17.43 -12.53
N ASN A 48 -0.73 18.55 -12.63
CA ASN A 48 -2.14 18.56 -12.99
C ASN A 48 -2.26 18.16 -14.46
N SER A 49 -2.33 16.84 -14.68
CA SER A 49 -2.68 16.22 -15.96
C SER A 49 -3.85 16.99 -16.60
N PRO A 50 -3.79 17.33 -17.90
CA PRO A 50 -4.83 18.08 -18.59
C PRO A 50 -6.05 17.18 -18.77
N VAL A 51 -6.78 16.94 -17.68
CA VAL A 51 -8.11 16.37 -17.73
C VAL A 51 -8.94 17.34 -18.56
N ARG A 52 -9.26 16.93 -19.80
CA ARG A 52 -10.15 17.65 -20.71
C ARG A 52 -11.37 18.10 -19.91
N ARG A 53 -11.49 19.42 -19.72
CA ARG A 53 -12.65 20.03 -19.06
C ARG A 53 -13.92 19.57 -19.76
N THR A 54 -14.91 19.21 -18.95
CA THR A 54 -16.29 19.02 -19.39
C THR A 54 -16.72 20.20 -20.26
N TYR A 55 -17.47 19.93 -21.34
CA TYR A 55 -17.92 21.01 -22.24
C TYR A 55 -18.93 21.87 -21.47
N GLU A 56 -18.67 23.16 -21.34
CA GLU A 56 -19.63 24.07 -20.71
C GLU A 56 -20.75 24.41 -21.70
N ASP A 57 -21.98 23.98 -21.38
CA ASP A 57 -23.20 24.46 -22.02
C ASP A 57 -23.90 25.43 -21.05
N PRO A 58 -23.75 26.75 -21.25
CA PRO A 58 -24.29 27.75 -20.32
C PRO A 58 -25.82 27.67 -20.18
N GLU A 59 -26.53 27.26 -21.23
CA GLU A 59 -27.99 27.17 -21.23
C GLU A 59 -28.46 25.99 -20.38
N MET A 60 -27.86 24.81 -20.58
CA MET A 60 -28.11 23.63 -19.74
C MET A 60 -27.75 23.89 -18.27
N ASN A 61 -26.60 24.54 -18.02
CA ASN A 61 -26.15 24.88 -16.67
C ASN A 61 -27.09 25.88 -15.98
N THR A 62 -27.63 26.86 -16.72
CA THR A 62 -28.62 27.82 -16.19
C THR A 62 -29.92 27.10 -15.86
N THR A 63 -30.41 26.25 -16.78
CA THR A 63 -31.64 25.47 -16.57
C THR A 63 -31.51 24.53 -15.37
N LEU A 64 -30.36 23.87 -15.21
CA LEU A 64 -30.08 22.99 -14.06
C LEU A 64 -30.12 23.74 -12.73
N LYS A 65 -29.62 24.99 -12.70
CA LYS A 65 -29.64 25.84 -11.50
C LYS A 65 -31.05 26.32 -11.15
N GLU A 66 -31.83 26.71 -12.16
CA GLU A 66 -33.18 27.25 -11.95
C GLU A 66 -34.19 26.15 -11.65
N LYS A 67 -34.04 24.98 -12.29
CA LYS A 67 -35.05 23.92 -12.32
C LYS A 67 -34.45 22.51 -12.24
N PRO A 68 -33.78 22.15 -11.13
CA PRO A 68 -33.08 20.87 -10.99
C PRO A 68 -34.01 19.65 -11.16
N ALA A 69 -35.25 19.73 -10.68
CA ALA A 69 -36.22 18.63 -10.81
C ALA A 69 -36.69 18.41 -12.25
N GLU A 70 -36.96 19.46 -13.03
CA GLU A 70 -37.33 19.34 -14.46
C GLU A 70 -36.16 18.78 -15.27
N MET A 71 -34.93 19.22 -14.99
CA MET A 71 -33.73 18.70 -15.65
C MET A 71 -33.45 17.24 -15.30
N LEU A 72 -33.72 16.82 -14.06
CA LEU A 72 -33.60 15.43 -13.65
C LEU A 72 -34.66 14.55 -14.31
N GLU A 73 -35.89 15.03 -14.47
CA GLU A 73 -36.93 14.31 -15.20
C GLU A 73 -36.59 14.18 -16.69
N ARG A 74 -35.99 15.22 -17.28
CA ARG A 74 -35.42 15.16 -18.63
C ARG A 74 -34.31 14.10 -18.72
N LEU A 75 -33.42 14.02 -17.73
CA LEU A 75 -32.37 12.99 -17.68
C LEU A 75 -32.99 11.58 -17.62
N ARG A 76 -33.99 11.35 -16.77
CA ARG A 76 -34.72 10.07 -16.68
C ARG A 76 -35.36 9.69 -18.01
N THR A 77 -36.09 10.62 -18.61
CA THR A 77 -36.78 10.42 -19.89
C THR A 77 -35.80 10.06 -21.00
N LEU A 78 -34.72 10.83 -21.13
CA LEU A 78 -33.68 10.57 -22.13
C LEU A 78 -32.96 9.25 -21.89
N SER A 79 -32.72 8.89 -20.63
CA SER A 79 -32.09 7.61 -20.28
C SER A 79 -32.98 6.43 -20.63
N ALA A 80 -34.29 6.53 -20.42
CA ALA A 80 -35.26 5.49 -20.76
C ALA A 80 -35.48 5.35 -22.28
N GLN A 81 -35.35 6.46 -23.03
CA GLN A 81 -35.53 6.49 -24.49
C GLN A 81 -34.25 6.23 -25.28
N ARG A 82 -33.12 6.02 -24.59
CA ARG A 82 -31.82 5.94 -25.24
C ARG A 82 -31.71 4.70 -26.13
N ALA A 83 -30.99 4.83 -27.23
CA ALA A 83 -30.58 3.67 -27.99
C ALA A 83 -29.36 3.06 -27.28
N HIS A 84 -29.49 1.85 -26.72
CA HIS A 84 -28.37 1.18 -26.05
C HIS A 84 -27.16 1.07 -26.98
N ARG A 85 -25.98 1.42 -26.48
CA ARG A 85 -24.72 1.50 -27.23
C ARG A 85 -24.75 2.52 -28.37
N GLY A 86 -25.76 3.38 -28.39
CA GLY A 86 -26.02 4.37 -29.43
C GLY A 86 -25.37 5.74 -29.14
N PRO A 87 -25.55 6.70 -30.06
CA PRO A 87 -24.92 8.02 -29.96
C PRO A 87 -25.43 8.89 -28.81
N ASN A 88 -26.74 8.81 -28.51
CA ASN A 88 -27.42 9.45 -27.37
C ASN A 88 -26.95 10.88 -27.05
N GLU A 89 -26.84 11.75 -28.07
CA GLU A 89 -26.19 13.08 -27.93
C GLU A 89 -26.87 13.98 -26.89
N GLU A 90 -28.20 14.08 -26.93
CA GLU A 90 -28.96 14.90 -25.98
C GLU A 90 -28.85 14.38 -24.53
N LEU A 91 -28.91 13.05 -24.35
CA LEU A 91 -28.68 12.43 -23.05
C LEU A 91 -27.29 12.82 -22.53
N ARG A 92 -26.26 12.71 -23.36
CA ARG A 92 -24.89 13.08 -23.01
C ARG A 92 -24.74 14.54 -22.62
N LYS A 93 -25.35 15.48 -23.34
CA LYS A 93 -25.32 16.92 -23.01
C LYS A 93 -25.93 17.18 -21.63
N VAL A 94 -27.11 16.59 -21.37
CA VAL A 94 -27.79 16.71 -20.07
C VAL A 94 -26.93 16.08 -18.97
N THR A 95 -26.44 14.85 -19.14
CA THR A 95 -25.58 14.19 -18.13
C THR A 95 -24.29 14.98 -17.88
N ASN A 96 -23.69 15.59 -18.90
CA ASN A 96 -22.50 16.42 -18.78
C ASN A 96 -22.75 17.70 -17.94
N ALA A 97 -23.91 18.34 -18.07
CA ALA A 97 -24.27 19.49 -17.24
C ALA A 97 -24.36 19.10 -15.74
N PHE A 98 -24.99 17.94 -15.45
CA PHE A 98 -24.98 17.38 -14.10
C PHE A 98 -23.56 17.05 -13.63
N ALA A 99 -22.72 16.45 -14.48
CA ALA A 99 -21.36 16.07 -14.14
C ALA A 99 -20.47 17.30 -13.85
N HIS A 100 -20.66 18.41 -14.58
CA HIS A 100 -19.97 19.66 -14.31
C HIS A 100 -20.35 20.26 -12.94
N LEU A 101 -21.64 20.25 -12.59
CA LEU A 101 -22.09 20.66 -11.24
C LEU A 101 -21.49 19.74 -10.16
N ALA A 102 -21.50 18.43 -10.39
CA ALA A 102 -20.93 17.42 -9.50
C ALA A 102 -19.42 17.60 -9.29
N GLU A 103 -18.64 17.86 -10.34
CA GLU A 103 -17.20 18.15 -10.25
C GLU A 103 -16.94 19.43 -9.46
N THR A 104 -17.72 20.49 -9.72
CA THR A 104 -17.64 21.75 -8.96
C THR A 104 -17.87 21.49 -7.47
N PHE A 105 -18.86 20.65 -7.14
CA PHE A 105 -19.16 20.24 -5.77
C PHE A 105 -18.03 19.41 -5.14
N LEU A 106 -17.51 18.42 -5.85
CA LEU A 106 -16.43 17.53 -5.38
C LEU A 106 -15.12 18.29 -5.10
N ASN A 107 -14.88 19.39 -5.82
CA ASN A 107 -13.68 20.23 -5.67
C ASN A 107 -13.83 21.31 -4.59
N ILE A 108 -14.94 21.35 -3.83
CA ILE A 108 -15.06 22.25 -2.68
C ILE A 108 -14.17 21.72 -1.56
N GLU A 109 -13.05 22.41 -1.34
CA GLU A 109 -12.16 22.14 -0.22
C GLU A 109 -12.81 22.50 1.13
N PRO A 110 -12.43 21.83 2.24
CA PRO A 110 -12.97 22.11 3.57
C PRO A 110 -12.83 23.58 4.00
N GLU A 111 -11.76 24.24 3.59
CA GLU A 111 -11.43 25.64 3.88
C GLU A 111 -12.37 26.61 3.15
N ASP A 112 -12.71 26.27 1.91
CA ASP A 112 -13.57 27.05 1.02
C ASP A 112 -15.05 26.77 1.23
N ALA A 113 -15.42 25.77 2.04
CA ALA A 113 -16.81 25.39 2.29
C ALA A 113 -17.67 26.55 2.83
N SER A 114 -17.02 27.57 3.43
CA SER A 114 -17.70 28.76 3.96
C SER A 114 -17.96 29.85 2.93
N LEU A 115 -17.32 29.81 1.75
CA LEU A 115 -17.46 30.82 0.70
C LEU A 115 -18.88 30.81 0.11
N PRO A 116 -19.43 31.97 -0.30
CA PRO A 116 -20.76 32.05 -0.88
C PRO A 116 -20.96 31.13 -2.09
N ALA A 117 -19.98 31.05 -3.00
CA ALA A 117 -20.03 30.18 -4.17
C ALA A 117 -20.08 28.69 -3.80
N SER A 118 -19.27 28.26 -2.84
CA SER A 118 -19.25 26.88 -2.33
C SER A 118 -20.57 26.51 -1.65
N ARG A 119 -21.16 27.42 -0.87
CA ARG A 119 -22.49 27.20 -0.26
C ARG A 119 -23.58 27.08 -1.32
N GLU A 120 -23.52 27.93 -2.35
CA GLU A 120 -24.47 27.89 -3.45
C GLU A 120 -24.37 26.58 -4.24
N CYS A 121 -23.16 26.18 -4.61
CA CYS A 121 -22.92 24.91 -5.29
C CYS A 121 -23.38 23.72 -4.43
N LYS A 122 -23.09 23.74 -3.13
CA LYS A 122 -23.55 22.72 -2.18
C LYS A 122 -25.09 22.67 -2.10
N ARG A 123 -25.76 23.82 -2.07
CA ARG A 123 -27.22 23.91 -2.09
C ARG A 123 -27.80 23.32 -3.37
N GLN A 124 -27.30 23.74 -4.53
CA GLN A 124 -27.73 23.24 -5.85
C GLN A 124 -27.56 21.73 -5.97
N TRP A 125 -26.41 21.19 -5.53
CA TRP A 125 -26.20 19.74 -5.51
C TRP A 125 -27.17 19.02 -4.57
N GLY A 126 -27.43 19.60 -3.39
CA GLY A 126 -28.45 19.11 -2.47
C GLY A 126 -29.83 19.05 -3.08
N ASP A 127 -30.26 20.10 -3.80
CA ASP A 127 -31.55 20.15 -4.47
C ASP A 127 -31.69 19.06 -5.55
N VAL A 128 -30.61 18.79 -6.29
CA VAL A 128 -30.55 17.69 -7.28
C VAL A 128 -30.66 16.32 -6.59
N VAL A 129 -29.93 16.11 -5.49
CA VAL A 129 -30.00 14.84 -4.73
C VAL A 129 -31.41 14.64 -4.17
N SER A 130 -31.99 15.68 -3.55
CA SER A 130 -33.35 15.65 -3.00
C SER A 130 -34.44 15.47 -4.07
N ALA A 131 -34.19 15.83 -5.32
CA ALA A 131 -35.09 15.56 -6.45
C ALA A 131 -35.10 14.08 -6.90
N GLY A 132 -34.27 13.22 -6.28
CA GLY A 132 -34.22 11.79 -6.55
C GLY A 132 -33.15 11.38 -7.57
N LEU A 133 -32.01 12.07 -7.59
CA LEU A 133 -30.87 11.69 -8.43
C LEU A 133 -30.35 10.27 -8.10
N PRO A 134 -30.14 9.87 -6.82
CA PRO A 134 -29.63 8.53 -6.51
C PRO A 134 -30.51 7.38 -7.03
N GLU A 135 -31.83 7.54 -7.03
CA GLU A 135 -32.77 6.56 -7.61
C GLU A 135 -32.66 6.49 -9.13
N CYS A 136 -32.54 7.65 -9.80
CA CYS A 136 -32.27 7.70 -11.23
C CYS A 136 -30.95 6.99 -11.57
N LEU A 137 -29.89 7.23 -10.79
CA LEU A 137 -28.59 6.60 -11.01
C LEU A 137 -28.64 5.10 -10.74
N GLU A 138 -29.36 4.65 -9.71
CA GLU A 138 -29.54 3.22 -9.38
C GLU A 138 -30.10 2.50 -10.60
N GLY A 139 -31.18 3.03 -11.19
CA GLY A 139 -31.76 2.48 -12.41
C GLY A 139 -30.75 2.35 -13.55
N VAL A 140 -29.94 3.39 -13.79
CA VAL A 140 -28.94 3.41 -14.88
C VAL A 140 -27.80 2.41 -14.65
N VAL A 141 -27.19 2.39 -13.46
CA VAL A 141 -25.99 1.56 -13.23
C VAL A 141 -26.33 0.08 -13.05
N MET A 142 -27.58 -0.26 -12.75
CA MET A 142 -28.04 -1.65 -12.64
C MET A 142 -28.38 -2.27 -14.00
N GLU A 143 -28.39 -1.51 -15.09
CA GLU A 143 -28.63 -2.07 -16.42
C GLU A 143 -27.41 -2.84 -16.91
N ASP A 144 -27.59 -4.11 -17.30
CA ASP A 144 -26.50 -4.99 -17.76
C ASP A 144 -25.68 -4.40 -18.92
N THR A 145 -26.26 -3.52 -19.72
CA THR A 145 -25.57 -2.87 -20.86
C THR A 145 -24.84 -1.58 -20.50
N PHE A 146 -24.87 -1.12 -19.24
CA PHE A 146 -24.34 0.19 -18.84
C PHE A 146 -22.86 0.37 -19.24
N PHE A 147 -22.03 -0.64 -19.02
CA PHE A 147 -20.60 -0.57 -19.36
C PHE A 147 -20.29 -0.83 -20.84
N ASP A 148 -21.29 -1.15 -21.67
CA ASP A 148 -21.15 -1.22 -23.12
C ASP A 148 -21.40 0.14 -23.81
N GLU A 149 -21.86 1.13 -23.05
CA GLU A 149 -22.17 2.46 -23.53
C GLU A 149 -20.89 3.26 -23.83
N ASN A 150 -21.05 4.47 -24.33
CA ASN A 150 -19.90 5.33 -24.63
C ASN A 150 -19.08 5.61 -23.34
N PRO A 151 -17.75 5.34 -23.31
CA PRO A 151 -16.91 5.52 -22.11
C PRO A 151 -16.94 6.93 -21.52
N ILE A 152 -17.18 7.95 -22.36
CA ILE A 152 -17.32 9.35 -21.91
C ILE A 152 -18.58 9.51 -21.05
N TRP A 153 -19.69 8.93 -21.50
CA TRP A 153 -20.96 8.98 -20.77
C TRP A 153 -20.90 8.14 -19.48
N ILE A 154 -20.30 6.94 -19.53
CA ILE A 154 -20.04 6.12 -18.35
C ILE A 154 -19.27 6.95 -17.31
N ASN A 155 -18.20 7.65 -17.73
CA ASN A 155 -17.43 8.50 -16.82
C ASN A 155 -18.27 9.64 -16.20
N TYR A 156 -19.20 10.25 -16.95
CA TYR A 156 -20.12 11.24 -16.38
C TYR A 156 -21.02 10.62 -15.32
N ILE A 157 -21.59 9.44 -15.57
CA ILE A 157 -22.40 8.73 -14.56
C ILE A 157 -21.57 8.41 -13.31
N LEU A 158 -20.33 7.95 -13.47
CA LEU A 158 -19.42 7.69 -12.34
C LEU A 158 -19.12 8.98 -11.54
N ILE A 159 -18.95 10.14 -12.19
CA ILE A 159 -18.81 11.44 -11.52
C ILE A 159 -20.06 11.75 -10.65
N LEU A 160 -21.26 11.48 -11.17
CA LEU A 160 -22.49 11.69 -10.40
C LEU A 160 -22.59 10.77 -9.18
N VAL A 161 -22.20 9.49 -9.33
CA VAL A 161 -22.15 8.54 -8.20
C VAL A 161 -21.13 8.98 -7.14
N ASP A 162 -19.95 9.44 -7.56
CA ASP A 162 -18.90 9.99 -6.68
C ASP A 162 -19.41 11.19 -5.87
N ALA A 163 -20.11 12.12 -6.52
CA ALA A 163 -20.70 13.30 -5.87
C ALA A 163 -21.90 12.95 -4.97
N ALA A 164 -22.72 11.96 -5.33
CA ALA A 164 -23.81 11.47 -4.48
C ALA A 164 -23.25 10.84 -3.19
N ARG A 165 -22.17 10.06 -3.32
CA ARG A 165 -21.41 9.53 -2.19
C ARG A 165 -20.86 10.65 -1.31
N ASP A 166 -20.18 11.63 -1.91
CA ASP A 166 -19.55 12.71 -1.15
C ASP A 166 -20.59 13.54 -0.38
N TRP A 167 -21.74 13.82 -1.00
CA TRP A 167 -22.90 14.44 -0.33
C TRP A 167 -23.31 13.68 0.94
N ILE A 168 -23.49 12.36 0.85
CA ILE A 168 -23.85 11.50 1.99
C ILE A 168 -22.81 11.57 3.10
N THR A 169 -21.52 11.68 2.76
CA THR A 169 -20.47 11.78 3.78
C THR A 169 -20.36 13.17 4.44
N ARG A 170 -20.75 14.25 3.73
CA ARG A 170 -20.67 15.63 4.22
C ARG A 170 -21.91 16.05 5.03
N VAL A 171 -23.08 15.49 4.75
CA VAL A 171 -24.35 15.81 5.42
C VAL A 171 -24.46 15.01 6.72
N LYS A 172 -23.71 15.43 7.75
CA LYS A 172 -23.70 14.75 9.06
C LYS A 172 -25.03 14.95 9.80
N GLY A 173 -25.65 13.85 10.22
CA GLY A 173 -26.70 13.83 11.24
C GLY A 173 -28.11 14.22 10.76
N THR A 174 -28.31 14.46 9.47
CA THR A 174 -29.62 14.85 8.91
C THR A 174 -30.11 13.93 7.80
N LEU A 175 -29.33 12.92 7.41
CA LEU A 175 -29.74 11.98 6.37
C LEU A 175 -30.83 11.04 6.88
N ASN A 176 -31.85 10.86 6.05
CA ASN A 176 -32.86 9.84 6.26
C ASN A 176 -32.22 8.46 6.02
N PRO A 177 -32.46 7.44 6.88
CA PRO A 177 -32.04 6.07 6.62
C PRO A 177 -32.36 5.58 5.19
N THR A 178 -33.47 6.04 4.62
CA THR A 178 -33.88 5.74 3.24
C THR A 178 -32.87 6.22 2.19
N GLU A 179 -32.26 7.40 2.38
CA GLU A 179 -31.25 7.95 1.46
C GLU A 179 -29.94 7.15 1.53
N ILE A 180 -29.59 6.67 2.73
CA ILE A 180 -28.43 5.79 2.94
C ILE A 180 -28.70 4.45 2.25
N ASP A 181 -29.85 3.83 2.49
CA ASP A 181 -30.23 2.56 1.86
C ASP A 181 -30.28 2.69 0.33
N GLN A 182 -30.81 3.79 -0.19
CA GLN A 182 -30.83 4.11 -1.62
C GLN A 182 -29.41 4.16 -2.22
N TYR A 183 -28.49 4.85 -1.56
CA TYR A 183 -27.11 4.90 -2.01
C TYR A 183 -26.40 3.55 -1.93
N LEU A 184 -26.68 2.76 -0.88
CA LEU A 184 -26.07 1.44 -0.74
C LEU A 184 -26.49 0.50 -1.87
N ARG A 185 -27.75 0.54 -2.31
CA ARG A 185 -28.19 -0.23 -3.48
C ARG A 185 -27.57 0.28 -4.77
N LEU A 186 -27.52 1.61 -4.96
CA LEU A 186 -26.80 2.24 -6.07
C LEU A 186 -25.33 1.77 -6.13
N PHE A 187 -24.63 1.81 -5.01
CA PHE A 187 -23.23 1.44 -4.90
C PHE A 187 -23.01 -0.07 -5.10
N GLY A 188 -23.88 -0.91 -4.51
CA GLY A 188 -23.85 -2.36 -4.68
C GLY A 188 -24.07 -2.78 -6.13
N GLY A 189 -25.14 -2.26 -6.76
CA GLY A 189 -25.45 -2.48 -8.17
C GLY A 189 -24.33 -2.01 -9.10
N LEU A 190 -23.73 -0.85 -8.82
CA LEU A 190 -22.56 -0.37 -9.55
C LEU A 190 -21.37 -1.34 -9.42
N CYS A 191 -21.05 -1.81 -8.22
CA CYS A 191 -19.93 -2.75 -8.00
C CYS A 191 -20.17 -4.08 -8.72
N GLN A 192 -21.39 -4.61 -8.66
CA GLN A 192 -21.77 -5.85 -9.35
C GLN A 192 -21.59 -5.71 -10.86
N ASN A 193 -22.19 -4.68 -11.45
CA ASN A 193 -22.13 -4.46 -12.89
C ASN A 193 -20.71 -4.13 -13.38
N ALA A 194 -19.98 -3.32 -12.62
CA ALA A 194 -18.59 -3.00 -12.90
C ALA A 194 -17.69 -4.24 -12.87
N TYR A 195 -17.92 -5.16 -11.94
CA TYR A 195 -17.13 -6.39 -11.88
C TYR A 195 -17.41 -7.33 -13.07
N LEU A 196 -18.66 -7.44 -13.53
CA LEU A 196 -19.02 -8.20 -14.73
C LEU A 196 -18.31 -7.64 -15.97
N HIS A 197 -18.17 -6.31 -16.04
CA HIS A 197 -17.53 -5.59 -17.15
C HIS A 197 -16.11 -5.12 -16.85
N ARG A 198 -15.42 -5.72 -15.87
CA ARG A 198 -14.14 -5.22 -15.33
C ARG A 198 -13.05 -4.96 -16.36
N THR A 199 -13.10 -5.64 -17.51
CA THR A 199 -12.17 -5.44 -18.62
C THR A 199 -12.19 -4.01 -19.18
N VAL A 200 -13.26 -3.21 -18.97
CA VAL A 200 -13.31 -1.81 -19.39
C VAL A 200 -12.35 -0.90 -18.61
N PHE A 201 -11.87 -1.35 -17.45
CA PHE A 201 -10.92 -0.61 -16.61
C PHE A 201 -9.46 -0.93 -16.96
N VAL A 202 -9.22 -1.95 -17.78
CA VAL A 202 -7.87 -2.44 -18.09
C VAL A 202 -7.31 -1.69 -19.30
N GLU A 203 -6.14 -1.09 -19.15
CA GLU A 203 -5.38 -0.55 -20.28
C GLU A 203 -4.99 -1.67 -21.25
N GLY A 204 -5.07 -1.41 -22.55
CA GLY A 204 -5.01 -2.45 -23.58
C GLY A 204 -6.37 -3.05 -23.93
N ASN A 205 -7.48 -2.55 -23.35
CA ASN A 205 -8.81 -2.86 -23.84
C ASN A 205 -8.98 -2.25 -25.23
N HIS A 206 -8.88 -3.09 -26.26
CA HIS A 206 -8.92 -2.66 -27.65
C HIS A 206 -10.13 -1.77 -27.99
N ILE A 207 -11.33 -2.09 -27.49
CA ILE A 207 -12.54 -1.30 -27.81
C ILE A 207 -12.45 0.09 -27.19
N VAL A 208 -12.07 0.18 -25.92
CA VAL A 208 -11.95 1.47 -25.22
C VAL A 208 -10.78 2.27 -25.80
N ASP A 209 -9.63 1.66 -26.00
CA ASP A 209 -8.41 2.37 -26.42
C ASP A 209 -8.50 2.88 -27.87
N VAL A 210 -9.13 2.13 -28.77
CA VAL A 210 -9.27 2.55 -30.19
C VAL A 210 -10.27 3.69 -30.34
N TYR A 211 -11.40 3.65 -29.63
CA TYR A 211 -12.50 4.59 -29.86
C TYR A 211 -12.64 5.68 -28.79
N ALA A 212 -11.98 5.53 -27.64
CA ALA A 212 -11.97 6.48 -26.53
C ALA A 212 -10.61 6.40 -25.79
N PRO A 213 -9.50 6.81 -26.42
CA PRO A 213 -8.18 6.70 -25.82
C PRO A 213 -8.12 7.38 -24.44
N ASP A 214 -7.36 6.79 -23.53
CA ASP A 214 -7.18 7.16 -22.13
C ASP A 214 -8.42 6.97 -21.23
N TYR A 215 -9.57 6.53 -21.76
CA TYR A 215 -10.76 6.36 -20.94
C TYR A 215 -10.72 5.12 -20.04
N ALA A 216 -9.97 4.06 -20.39
CA ALA A 216 -9.79 2.93 -19.50
C ALA A 216 -9.16 3.39 -18.16
N GLN A 217 -8.07 4.15 -18.24
CA GLN A 217 -7.40 4.75 -17.08
C GLN A 217 -8.34 5.71 -16.33
N LYS A 218 -9.04 6.62 -17.02
CA LYS A 218 -9.97 7.57 -16.36
C LYS A 218 -11.12 6.87 -15.64
N LEU A 219 -11.73 5.87 -16.27
CA LEU A 219 -12.79 5.06 -15.66
C LEU A 219 -12.25 4.31 -14.45
N ARG A 220 -11.06 3.71 -14.56
CA ARG A 220 -10.40 3.01 -13.45
C ARG A 220 -10.09 3.96 -12.29
N LEU A 221 -9.47 5.11 -12.53
CA LEU A 221 -9.17 6.12 -11.50
C LEU A 221 -10.44 6.65 -10.82
N ARG A 222 -11.49 6.93 -11.60
CA ARG A 222 -12.77 7.37 -11.04
C ARG A 222 -13.41 6.27 -10.19
N MET A 223 -13.42 5.04 -10.68
CA MET A 223 -13.96 3.90 -9.94
C MET A 223 -13.16 3.66 -8.66
N ASN A 224 -11.83 3.76 -8.71
CA ASN A 224 -10.96 3.67 -7.54
C ASN A 224 -11.31 4.71 -6.48
N ARG A 225 -11.49 5.97 -6.88
CA ARG A 225 -11.94 7.03 -5.96
C ARG A 225 -13.32 6.70 -5.36
N ILE A 226 -14.26 6.17 -6.14
CA ILE A 226 -15.57 5.73 -5.65
C ILE A 226 -15.40 4.62 -4.62
N LEU A 227 -14.63 3.57 -4.91
CA LEU A 227 -14.44 2.43 -4.02
C LEU A 227 -13.72 2.81 -2.72
N SER A 228 -12.57 3.49 -2.82
CA SER A 228 -11.73 3.83 -1.66
C SER A 228 -12.44 4.74 -0.65
N LEU A 229 -13.11 5.82 -1.09
CA LEU A 229 -13.77 6.71 -0.13
C LEU A 229 -15.14 6.19 0.34
N SER A 230 -15.73 5.20 -0.35
CA SER A 230 -16.97 4.53 0.10
C SER A 230 -16.70 3.58 1.27
N LEU A 231 -15.49 3.02 1.35
CA LEU A 231 -15.04 2.20 2.47
C LEU A 231 -14.65 3.02 3.72
N GLY A 232 -14.83 4.34 3.70
CA GLY A 232 -14.59 5.20 4.84
C GLY A 232 -15.81 5.30 5.76
N LYS A 233 -16.25 6.55 5.99
CA LYS A 233 -17.38 6.88 6.87
C LYS A 233 -18.71 6.16 6.54
N PRO A 234 -19.07 5.88 5.27
CA PRO A 234 -20.31 5.16 4.97
C PRO A 234 -20.39 3.76 5.60
N LEU A 235 -19.27 3.04 5.72
CA LEU A 235 -19.25 1.76 6.46
C LEU A 235 -19.60 1.91 7.94
N ASN A 236 -19.30 3.08 8.55
CA ASN A 236 -19.74 3.35 9.93
C ASN A 236 -21.26 3.57 10.03
N LEU A 237 -21.93 3.91 8.93
CA LEU A 237 -23.40 3.99 8.88
C LEU A 237 -24.05 2.60 8.79
N LEU A 238 -23.29 1.58 8.38
CA LEU A 238 -23.69 0.18 8.34
C LEU A 238 -23.51 -0.57 9.65
N LYS A 239 -23.29 0.15 10.77
CA LYS A 239 -23.22 -0.47 12.11
C LYS A 239 -24.44 -1.36 12.34
N GLY A 240 -24.23 -2.67 12.37
CA GLY A 240 -25.26 -3.68 12.59
C GLY A 240 -25.57 -4.61 11.40
N ARG A 241 -25.08 -4.33 10.17
CA ARG A 241 -25.12 -5.30 9.06
C ARG A 241 -23.74 -5.89 8.82
N ARG A 242 -23.66 -7.21 8.66
CA ARG A 242 -22.44 -7.89 8.20
C ARG A 242 -22.25 -7.59 6.72
N LEU A 243 -21.12 -6.97 6.40
CA LEU A 243 -20.76 -6.63 5.02
C LEU A 243 -20.50 -7.89 4.18
N ALA A 244 -19.97 -8.94 4.81
CA ALA A 244 -19.70 -10.22 4.18
C ALA A 244 -20.96 -10.96 3.68
N ASP A 245 -22.11 -10.71 4.29
CA ASP A 245 -23.37 -11.42 3.96
C ASP A 245 -24.07 -10.83 2.72
N LEU A 246 -23.59 -9.69 2.22
CA LEU A 246 -24.17 -9.01 1.07
C LEU A 246 -23.37 -9.38 -0.18
N GLU A 247 -23.99 -10.10 -1.12
CA GLU A 247 -23.36 -10.54 -2.38
C GLU A 247 -22.69 -9.38 -3.15
N ASP A 248 -23.28 -8.18 -3.07
CA ASP A 248 -22.76 -6.94 -3.65
C ASP A 248 -21.33 -6.59 -3.15
N TYR A 249 -20.99 -6.97 -1.91
CA TYR A 249 -19.68 -6.68 -1.32
C TYR A 249 -18.60 -7.67 -1.77
N LYS A 250 -18.98 -8.83 -2.30
CA LYS A 250 -18.01 -9.69 -2.99
C LYS A 250 -17.54 -9.04 -4.28
N CYS A 251 -18.47 -8.46 -5.04
CA CYS A 251 -18.13 -7.70 -6.23
C CYS A 251 -17.23 -6.49 -5.91
N LEU A 252 -17.48 -5.83 -4.77
CA LEU A 252 -16.61 -4.74 -4.28
C LEU A 252 -15.17 -5.20 -4.05
N HIS A 253 -14.93 -6.26 -3.26
CA HIS A 253 -13.55 -6.70 -3.01
C HIS A 253 -12.86 -7.19 -4.30
N ARG A 254 -13.62 -7.85 -5.19
CA ARG A 254 -13.08 -8.38 -6.45
C ARG A 254 -12.66 -7.25 -7.37
N LEU A 255 -13.44 -6.18 -7.40
CA LEU A 255 -13.15 -5.00 -8.19
C LEU A 255 -11.97 -4.20 -7.63
N LEU A 256 -11.87 -4.07 -6.30
CA LEU A 256 -10.70 -3.47 -5.64
C LEU A 256 -9.41 -4.24 -5.96
N LEU A 257 -9.45 -5.57 -5.89
CA LEU A 257 -8.31 -6.42 -6.24
C LEU A 257 -7.96 -6.30 -7.73
N HIS A 258 -8.98 -6.32 -8.60
CA HIS A 258 -8.80 -6.19 -10.04
C HIS A 258 -8.14 -4.86 -10.41
N ASN A 259 -8.64 -3.74 -9.87
CA ASN A 259 -8.10 -2.42 -10.16
C ASN A 259 -6.70 -2.22 -9.57
N TRP A 260 -6.41 -2.81 -8.40
CA TRP A 260 -5.08 -2.80 -7.81
C TRP A 260 -4.08 -3.55 -8.69
N TYR A 261 -4.49 -4.67 -9.28
CA TYR A 261 -3.64 -5.49 -10.12
C TYR A 261 -3.35 -4.82 -11.48
N HIS A 262 -4.39 -4.30 -12.14
CA HIS A 262 -4.28 -3.59 -13.42
C HIS A 262 -3.95 -2.10 -13.26
N ARG A 263 -3.19 -1.77 -12.23
CA ARG A 263 -2.69 -0.41 -12.05
C ARG A 263 -1.58 -0.08 -13.03
N ALA A 264 -1.63 1.14 -13.55
CA ALA A 264 -0.50 1.75 -14.22
C ALA A 264 0.52 2.21 -13.20
N ASP A 265 1.77 2.34 -13.64
CA ASP A 265 2.87 2.74 -12.79
C ASP A 265 2.78 4.24 -12.38
N ASP A 266 1.92 5.03 -13.04
CA ASP A 266 1.72 6.46 -12.82
C ASP A 266 0.47 6.80 -11.96
N ASP A 267 -0.31 5.82 -11.51
CA ASP A 267 -1.57 6.08 -10.80
C ASP A 267 -1.41 6.62 -9.36
N GLY A 268 -0.18 6.89 -8.94
CA GLY A 268 0.14 7.35 -7.58
C GLY A 268 0.01 6.26 -6.51
N TRP A 269 0.54 6.55 -5.33
CA TRP A 269 0.56 5.62 -4.20
C TRP A 269 -0.85 5.34 -3.64
N GLU A 270 -1.85 6.17 -3.95
CA GLU A 270 -3.23 6.01 -3.50
C GLU A 270 -3.85 4.70 -3.98
N VAL A 271 -3.35 4.12 -5.07
CA VAL A 271 -3.77 2.79 -5.53
C VAL A 271 -3.42 1.70 -4.54
N HIS A 272 -2.39 1.88 -3.72
CA HIS A 272 -2.04 0.91 -2.67
C HIS A 272 -3.08 0.85 -1.55
N TYR A 273 -3.95 1.86 -1.43
CA TYR A 273 -5.12 1.76 -0.56
C TYR A 273 -6.13 0.76 -1.08
N GLN A 274 -6.14 0.39 -2.36
CA GLN A 274 -7.12 -0.56 -2.88
C GLN A 274 -6.88 -1.97 -2.35
N LEU A 275 -5.62 -2.38 -2.24
CA LEU A 275 -5.27 -3.64 -1.60
C LEU A 275 -5.71 -3.61 -0.13
N PHE A 276 -5.32 -2.58 0.62
CA PHE A 276 -5.76 -2.36 1.99
C PHE A 276 -7.29 -2.42 2.12
N SER A 277 -7.99 -1.73 1.23
CA SER A 277 -9.44 -1.64 1.18
C SER A 277 -10.10 -2.98 0.89
N ALA A 278 -9.56 -3.79 -0.02
CA ALA A 278 -10.06 -5.13 -0.30
C ALA A 278 -10.01 -6.00 0.95
N PHE A 279 -8.93 -5.90 1.73
CA PHE A 279 -8.79 -6.62 2.99
C PHE A 279 -9.60 -6.03 4.15
N ALA A 280 -9.73 -4.71 4.23
CA ALA A 280 -10.49 -4.04 5.28
C ALA A 280 -11.99 -4.39 5.24
N VAL A 281 -12.50 -4.81 4.07
CA VAL A 281 -13.85 -5.37 3.94
C VAL A 281 -13.99 -6.69 4.72
N LEU A 282 -12.93 -7.52 4.75
CA LEU A 282 -12.91 -8.76 5.54
C LEU A 282 -12.84 -8.42 7.04
N GLU A 283 -11.96 -7.52 7.47
CA GLU A 283 -11.79 -7.18 8.89
C GLU A 283 -12.80 -6.15 9.45
N ALA A 284 -13.94 -5.93 8.78
CA ALA A 284 -14.88 -4.92 9.23
C ALA A 284 -15.30 -5.18 10.69
N PRO A 285 -15.40 -4.16 11.58
CA PRO A 285 -15.51 -4.33 13.04
C PRO A 285 -16.68 -5.19 13.58
N ASN A 286 -17.64 -5.54 12.73
CA ASN A 286 -18.81 -6.36 13.06
C ASN A 286 -18.79 -7.74 12.35
N ALA A 287 -17.79 -7.98 11.49
CA ALA A 287 -17.53 -9.25 10.84
C ALA A 287 -16.34 -9.89 11.57
N GLU A 288 -16.62 -10.88 12.41
CA GLU A 288 -15.60 -11.86 12.76
C GLU A 288 -15.32 -12.65 11.49
N SER A 289 -14.43 -12.12 10.63
CA SER A 289 -14.01 -12.83 9.43
C SER A 289 -13.49 -14.19 9.84
N THR A 290 -14.10 -15.22 9.27
CA THR A 290 -13.73 -16.60 9.50
C THR A 290 -12.51 -16.94 8.66
N THR A 291 -11.81 -18.02 9.01
CA THR A 291 -10.76 -18.56 8.15
C THR A 291 -11.28 -18.91 6.75
N GLU A 292 -12.56 -19.29 6.64
CA GLU A 292 -13.24 -19.58 5.37
C GLU A 292 -13.40 -18.32 4.50
N ASP A 293 -13.60 -17.15 5.08
CA ASP A 293 -13.69 -15.89 4.31
C ASP A 293 -12.35 -15.55 3.66
N TYR A 294 -11.25 -15.69 4.40
CA TYR A 294 -9.90 -15.54 3.86
C TYR A 294 -9.59 -16.62 2.81
N GLN A 295 -10.15 -17.82 2.97
CA GLN A 295 -10.01 -18.90 2.01
C GLN A 295 -10.65 -18.59 0.67
N ASN A 296 -11.93 -18.22 0.72
CA ASN A 296 -12.67 -17.86 -0.47
C ASN A 296 -11.97 -16.71 -1.20
N PHE A 297 -11.49 -15.71 -0.46
CA PHE A 297 -10.76 -14.59 -1.05
C PHE A 297 -9.39 -15.00 -1.64
N ALA A 298 -8.66 -15.91 -0.98
CA ALA A 298 -7.43 -16.47 -1.54
C ALA A 298 -7.68 -17.25 -2.83
N ASP A 299 -8.72 -18.09 -2.87
CA ASP A 299 -9.12 -18.84 -4.06
C ASP A 299 -9.48 -17.91 -5.22
N GLU A 300 -10.12 -16.78 -4.93
CA GLU A 300 -10.41 -15.75 -5.93
C GLU A 300 -9.17 -15.05 -6.48
N ILE A 301 -8.20 -14.72 -5.61
CA ILE A 301 -6.89 -14.21 -6.05
C ILE A 301 -6.22 -15.22 -6.98
N LEU A 302 -6.23 -16.50 -6.61
CA LEU A 302 -5.60 -17.56 -7.38
C LEU A 302 -6.29 -17.76 -8.73
N TYR A 303 -7.62 -17.73 -8.76
CA TYR A 303 -8.40 -17.84 -9.98
C TYR A 303 -8.19 -16.64 -10.92
N THR A 304 -8.16 -15.43 -10.36
CA THR A 304 -8.16 -14.19 -11.16
C THR A 304 -6.76 -13.80 -11.63
N LEU A 305 -5.76 -13.93 -10.76
CA LEU A 305 -4.41 -13.39 -10.97
C LEU A 305 -3.37 -14.50 -11.14
N GLY A 306 -3.52 -15.61 -10.42
CA GLY A 306 -2.46 -16.59 -10.23
C GLY A 306 -1.53 -16.23 -9.07
N ALA A 307 -0.97 -17.26 -8.42
CA ALA A 307 -0.17 -17.09 -7.21
C ALA A 307 1.11 -16.28 -7.45
N ARG A 308 1.82 -16.57 -8.56
CA ARG A 308 3.10 -15.94 -8.88
C ARG A 308 2.93 -14.47 -9.25
N GLU A 309 1.94 -14.17 -10.09
CA GLU A 309 1.63 -12.83 -10.58
C GLU A 309 1.15 -11.95 -9.43
N PHE A 310 0.33 -12.50 -8.52
CA PHE A 310 -0.06 -11.82 -7.29
C PHE A 310 1.16 -11.45 -6.44
N LEU A 311 2.05 -12.41 -6.15
CA LEU A 311 3.26 -12.13 -5.37
C LEU A 311 4.20 -11.16 -6.09
N THR A 312 4.26 -11.20 -7.42
CA THR A 312 5.07 -10.26 -8.21
C THR A 312 4.53 -8.84 -8.09
N SER A 313 3.21 -8.66 -8.21
CA SER A 313 2.53 -7.37 -8.02
C SER A 313 2.62 -6.86 -6.58
N LEU A 314 2.57 -7.76 -5.60
CA LEU A 314 2.83 -7.44 -4.19
C LEU A 314 4.28 -7.03 -3.97
N SER A 315 5.24 -7.68 -4.61
CA SER A 315 6.66 -7.32 -4.54
C SER A 315 6.92 -5.93 -5.10
N ARG A 316 6.25 -5.55 -6.20
CA ARG A 316 6.27 -4.17 -6.73
C ARG A 316 5.74 -3.17 -5.70
N LEU A 317 4.60 -3.47 -5.07
CA LEU A 317 4.03 -2.63 -4.01
C LEU A 317 5.02 -2.46 -2.85
N VAL A 318 5.63 -3.55 -2.37
CA VAL A 318 6.55 -3.49 -1.22
C VAL A 318 7.80 -2.66 -1.54
N ARG A 319 8.27 -2.68 -2.79
CA ARG A 319 9.42 -1.89 -3.26
C ARG A 319 9.11 -0.42 -3.52
N ASP A 320 7.85 -0.03 -3.63
CA ASP A 320 7.49 1.36 -3.90
C ASP A 320 7.94 2.27 -2.74
N GLU A 321 8.76 3.26 -3.06
CA GLU A 321 9.37 4.21 -2.12
C GLU A 321 8.39 5.29 -1.64
N GLU A 322 7.31 5.52 -2.39
CA GLU A 322 6.31 6.54 -2.09
C GLU A 322 5.32 6.08 -1.01
N ILE A 323 5.24 4.76 -0.74
CA ILE A 323 4.31 4.22 0.25
C ILE A 323 4.73 4.65 1.66
N PRO A 324 3.85 5.28 2.45
CA PRO A 324 4.16 5.57 3.84
C PRO A 324 4.34 4.26 4.66
N PRO A 325 5.31 4.20 5.61
CA PRO A 325 5.59 2.96 6.35
C PRO A 325 4.37 2.40 7.10
N LEU A 326 3.49 3.27 7.60
CA LEU A 326 2.24 2.86 8.25
C LEU A 326 1.27 2.16 7.28
N VAL A 327 1.21 2.63 6.03
CA VAL A 327 0.34 2.05 4.99
C VAL A 327 0.89 0.70 4.55
N LEU A 328 2.22 0.60 4.33
CA LEU A 328 2.87 -0.67 4.03
C LEU A 328 2.67 -1.69 5.15
N GLY A 329 2.93 -1.29 6.40
CA GLY A 329 2.76 -2.16 7.56
C GLY A 329 1.33 -2.70 7.66
N ARG A 330 0.31 -1.84 7.45
CA ARG A 330 -1.08 -2.28 7.39
C ARG A 330 -1.33 -3.27 6.25
N ASN A 331 -0.90 -2.97 5.03
CA ASN A 331 -1.05 -3.90 3.89
C ASN A 331 -0.46 -5.29 4.20
N LEU A 332 0.75 -5.34 4.74
CA LEU A 332 1.41 -6.60 5.09
C LEU A 332 0.71 -7.35 6.22
N LEU A 333 0.08 -6.63 7.16
CA LEU A 333 -0.70 -7.25 8.23
C LEU A 333 -1.89 -8.05 7.70
N PHE A 334 -2.55 -7.60 6.63
CA PHE A 334 -3.66 -8.35 6.05
C PHE A 334 -3.19 -9.49 5.16
N VAL A 335 -2.14 -9.24 4.38
CA VAL A 335 -1.55 -10.23 3.48
C VAL A 335 -1.06 -11.48 4.24
N LYS A 336 -0.76 -11.37 5.54
CA LYS A 336 -0.40 -12.52 6.40
C LYS A 336 -1.49 -13.60 6.48
N TYR A 337 -2.74 -13.29 6.17
CA TYR A 337 -3.82 -14.28 6.20
C TYR A 337 -3.93 -15.07 4.89
N ILE A 338 -3.25 -14.64 3.82
CA ILE A 338 -3.36 -15.24 2.48
C ILE A 338 -2.03 -15.79 1.99
N VAL A 339 -0.96 -14.99 2.05
CA VAL A 339 0.32 -15.37 1.46
C VAL A 339 0.91 -16.65 2.03
N PRO A 340 0.72 -17.01 3.32
CA PRO A 340 1.17 -18.31 3.85
C PRO A 340 0.50 -19.54 3.23
N TRP A 341 -0.46 -19.38 2.32
CA TRP A 341 -1.21 -20.50 1.77
C TRP A 341 -0.43 -21.31 0.75
N ARG A 342 -0.73 -22.62 0.69
CA ARG A 342 0.01 -23.59 -0.12
C ARG A 342 0.26 -23.19 -1.57
N PRO A 343 -0.70 -22.61 -2.32
CA PRO A 343 -0.47 -22.23 -3.71
C PRO A 343 0.63 -21.18 -3.91
N PHE A 344 0.98 -20.41 -2.87
CA PHE A 344 2.02 -19.38 -2.94
C PHE A 344 3.42 -19.90 -2.60
N HIS A 345 3.55 -21.07 -1.96
CA HIS A 345 4.80 -21.51 -1.33
C HIS A 345 5.99 -21.59 -2.30
N MET A 346 5.76 -22.16 -3.48
CA MET A 346 6.81 -22.33 -4.50
C MET A 346 7.22 -21.02 -5.17
N HIS A 347 6.44 -19.95 -5.01
CA HIS A 347 6.62 -18.70 -5.75
C HIS A 347 7.28 -17.59 -4.95
N TYR A 348 7.47 -17.72 -3.62
CA TYR A 348 8.07 -16.66 -2.79
C TYR A 348 9.41 -16.15 -3.32
N CYS A 349 10.31 -17.06 -3.72
CA CYS A 349 11.60 -16.71 -4.29
C CYS A 349 11.52 -16.33 -5.76
N GLU A 350 10.67 -17.01 -6.55
CA GLU A 350 10.57 -16.79 -7.99
C GLU A 350 9.98 -15.41 -8.32
N SER A 351 9.08 -14.90 -7.48
CA SER A 351 8.50 -13.57 -7.62
C SER A 351 9.39 -12.45 -7.06
N GLY A 352 10.49 -12.80 -6.38
CA GLY A 352 11.33 -11.84 -5.65
C GLY A 352 10.65 -11.20 -4.44
N PHE A 353 9.69 -11.91 -3.82
CA PHE A 353 8.88 -11.37 -2.72
C PHE A 353 9.67 -11.19 -1.44
N PHE A 354 10.49 -12.17 -1.06
CA PHE A 354 11.37 -12.03 0.11
C PHE A 354 12.35 -10.88 -0.10
N GLU A 355 13.00 -10.79 -1.26
CA GLU A 355 13.91 -9.69 -1.59
C GLU A 355 13.22 -8.32 -1.46
N ALA A 356 11.98 -8.19 -1.96
CA ALA A 356 11.20 -6.95 -1.83
C ALA A 356 10.95 -6.58 -0.36
N VAL A 357 10.53 -7.54 0.46
CA VAL A 357 10.30 -7.32 1.90
C VAL A 357 11.60 -6.89 2.59
N ARG A 358 12.76 -7.41 2.17
CA ARG A 358 14.05 -7.07 2.79
C ARG A 358 14.45 -5.65 2.45
N GLU A 359 14.36 -5.30 1.17
CA GLU A 359 14.62 -3.96 0.67
C GLU A 359 13.75 -2.93 1.39
N ALA A 360 12.46 -3.24 1.59
CA ALA A 360 11.57 -2.38 2.37
C ALA A 360 12.04 -2.19 3.82
N VAL A 361 12.39 -3.28 4.52
CA VAL A 361 12.94 -3.19 5.89
C VAL A 361 14.17 -2.29 5.95
N ASP A 362 15.13 -2.51 5.06
CA ASP A 362 16.39 -1.78 5.08
C ASP A 362 16.19 -0.30 4.75
N ARG A 363 15.29 -0.01 3.80
CA ARG A 363 14.88 1.36 3.48
C ARG A 363 14.32 2.06 4.71
N TYR A 364 13.32 1.51 5.40
CA TYR A 364 12.71 2.20 6.54
C TYR A 364 13.61 2.28 7.77
N ALA A 365 14.51 1.32 7.95
CA ALA A 365 15.52 1.40 9.01
C ALA A 365 16.54 2.51 8.79
N SER A 366 16.77 2.93 7.53
CA SER A 366 17.69 4.01 7.20
C SER A 366 17.10 5.42 7.41
N MET A 367 15.77 5.55 7.51
CA MET A 367 15.07 6.85 7.49
C MET A 367 15.22 7.72 8.76
N GLU A 368 16.20 7.47 9.64
CA GLU A 368 16.34 8.12 10.97
C GLU A 368 15.00 8.24 11.73
N ALA A 369 14.10 7.27 11.50
CA ALA A 369 12.73 7.33 11.99
C ALA A 369 12.68 7.05 13.50
N SER A 370 11.60 7.48 14.15
CA SER A 370 11.40 7.10 15.55
C SER A 370 11.31 5.58 15.69
N LYS A 371 11.73 5.02 16.83
CA LYS A 371 11.61 3.57 17.09
C LYS A 371 10.17 3.05 16.98
N LYS A 372 9.19 3.91 17.22
CA LYS A 372 7.77 3.60 16.99
C LYS A 372 7.48 3.37 15.50
N ASN A 373 8.03 4.20 14.61
CA ASN A 373 7.85 4.06 13.17
C ASN A 373 8.60 2.84 12.64
N GLU A 374 9.82 2.58 13.11
CA GLU A 374 10.54 1.34 12.79
C GLU A 374 9.72 0.10 13.18
N TRP A 375 9.15 0.11 14.39
CA TRP A 375 8.32 -1.00 14.87
C TRP A 375 7.05 -1.22 14.05
N GLN A 376 6.40 -0.15 13.59
CA GLN A 376 5.22 -0.24 12.71
C GLN A 376 5.49 -0.97 11.39
N VAL A 377 6.76 -1.07 10.98
CA VAL A 377 7.19 -1.86 9.82
C VAL A 377 7.64 -3.26 10.25
N TYR A 378 8.45 -3.37 11.31
CA TYR A 378 8.95 -4.66 11.79
C TYR A 378 7.84 -5.62 12.21
N GLU A 379 6.83 -5.14 12.93
CA GLU A 379 5.78 -6.00 13.48
C GLU A 379 4.97 -6.73 12.39
N PRO A 380 4.36 -6.04 11.40
CA PRO A 380 3.59 -6.72 10.37
C PRO A 380 4.45 -7.66 9.51
N ILE A 381 5.70 -7.29 9.23
CA ILE A 381 6.64 -8.14 8.49
C ILE A 381 6.97 -9.39 9.29
N LEU A 382 7.27 -9.27 10.58
CA LEU A 382 7.55 -10.44 11.42
C LEU A 382 6.32 -11.35 11.52
N LEU A 383 5.12 -10.80 11.69
CA LEU A 383 3.90 -11.60 11.69
C LEU A 383 3.75 -12.37 10.38
N LEU A 384 3.88 -11.71 9.24
CA LEU A 384 3.81 -12.33 7.92
C LEU A 384 4.84 -13.44 7.72
N LEU A 385 6.11 -13.17 8.04
CA LEU A 385 7.18 -14.16 7.90
C LEU A 385 7.03 -15.34 8.87
N THR A 386 6.46 -15.09 10.06
CA THR A 386 6.16 -16.12 11.05
C THR A 386 5.07 -17.07 10.55
N GLU A 387 3.99 -16.53 9.98
CA GLU A 387 2.93 -17.34 9.37
C GLU A 387 3.45 -18.13 8.16
N ILE A 388 4.23 -17.49 7.27
CA ILE A 388 4.86 -18.17 6.13
C ILE A 388 5.75 -19.33 6.62
N ALA A 389 6.59 -19.10 7.65
CA ALA A 389 7.48 -20.13 8.18
C ALA A 389 6.75 -21.25 8.93
N ARG A 390 5.52 -21.00 9.41
CA ARG A 390 4.68 -22.00 10.09
C ARG A 390 3.98 -22.92 9.08
N GLU A 391 3.44 -22.34 8.02
CA GLU A 391 2.60 -23.06 7.06
C GLU A 391 3.38 -23.72 5.91
N ALA A 392 4.49 -23.13 5.48
CA ALA A 392 5.22 -23.60 4.31
C ALA A 392 6.35 -24.60 4.64
N PRO A 393 6.63 -25.56 3.73
CA PRO A 393 7.76 -26.47 3.89
C PRO A 393 9.08 -25.74 4.12
N VAL A 394 9.96 -26.31 4.97
CA VAL A 394 11.28 -25.73 5.30
C VAL A 394 12.09 -25.41 4.04
N GLY A 395 11.99 -26.22 2.98
CA GLY A 395 12.71 -25.99 1.72
C GLY A 395 12.25 -24.75 0.94
N GLU A 396 10.98 -24.37 1.07
CA GLU A 396 10.30 -23.35 0.27
C GLU A 396 10.22 -22.00 1.01
N ALA A 397 10.11 -22.02 2.34
CA ALA A 397 10.03 -20.81 3.16
C ALA A 397 11.23 -20.60 4.10
N THR A 398 11.31 -21.38 5.19
CA THR A 398 12.31 -21.16 6.25
C THR A 398 13.74 -21.19 5.71
N GLY A 399 14.02 -22.09 4.76
CA GLY A 399 15.30 -22.25 4.09
C GLY A 399 15.77 -20.99 3.38
N PRO A 400 14.99 -20.46 2.42
CA PRO A 400 15.25 -19.17 1.79
C PRO A 400 15.26 -17.98 2.78
N LEU A 401 14.32 -17.92 3.73
CA LEU A 401 14.25 -16.85 4.73
C LEU A 401 15.55 -16.73 5.54
N ILE A 402 16.13 -17.87 5.90
CA ILE A 402 17.41 -17.88 6.60
C ILE A 402 18.56 -17.56 5.65
N ARG A 403 18.63 -18.19 4.48
CA ARG A 403 19.82 -18.12 3.61
C ARG A 403 19.97 -16.85 2.79
N ARG A 404 18.86 -16.23 2.38
CA ARG A 404 18.84 -15.14 1.39
C ARG A 404 18.30 -13.85 1.98
N PHE A 405 17.39 -13.95 2.93
CA PHE A 405 16.68 -12.81 3.51
C PHE A 405 17.25 -12.38 4.88
N ASP A 406 18.13 -13.21 5.47
CA ASP A 406 18.73 -12.98 6.78
C ASP A 406 17.68 -12.67 7.87
N VAL A 407 16.61 -13.48 7.89
CA VAL A 407 15.50 -13.32 8.85
C VAL A 407 15.96 -13.27 10.32
N ILE A 408 17.10 -13.88 10.63
CA ILE A 408 17.70 -13.85 11.97
C ILE A 408 18.19 -12.44 12.35
N GLU A 409 18.84 -11.73 11.43
CA GLU A 409 19.24 -10.33 11.62
C GLU A 409 18.00 -9.44 11.78
N LEU A 410 16.96 -9.66 10.96
CA LEU A 410 15.68 -8.96 11.09
C LEU A 410 15.07 -9.17 12.49
N MET A 411 14.97 -10.42 12.95
CA MET A 411 14.41 -10.74 14.27
C MET A 411 15.23 -10.14 15.41
N ALA A 412 16.56 -10.12 15.29
CA ALA A 412 17.46 -9.47 16.23
C ALA A 412 17.18 -7.96 16.34
N ARG A 413 17.18 -7.26 15.19
CA ARG A 413 16.90 -5.82 15.11
C ARG A 413 15.51 -5.47 15.64
N ALA A 414 14.50 -6.22 15.22
CA ALA A 414 13.12 -6.05 15.67
C ALA A 414 12.97 -6.28 17.18
N SER A 415 13.66 -7.28 17.75
CA SER A 415 13.65 -7.55 19.20
C SER A 415 14.25 -6.41 20.01
N VAL A 416 15.39 -5.86 19.57
CA VAL A 416 16.00 -4.69 20.22
C VAL A 416 15.12 -3.44 20.06
N CYS A 417 14.54 -3.22 18.87
CA CYS A 417 13.60 -2.13 18.63
C CYS A 417 12.38 -2.22 19.54
N TYR A 418 11.74 -3.40 19.63
CA TYR A 418 10.59 -3.65 20.49
C TYR A 418 10.93 -3.42 21.97
N ALA A 419 12.10 -3.88 22.42
CA ALA A 419 12.59 -3.66 23.79
C ALA A 419 12.72 -2.18 24.18
N GLN A 420 12.96 -1.30 23.19
CA GLN A 420 13.13 0.15 23.36
C GLN A 420 11.82 0.95 23.28
N LEU A 421 10.69 0.35 22.88
CA LEU A 421 9.40 1.05 22.84
C LEU A 421 8.89 1.44 24.23
N LYS A 422 8.03 2.46 24.27
CA LYS A 422 7.34 2.91 25.49
C LYS A 422 6.35 1.86 26.01
N ALA A 423 5.84 2.06 27.24
CA ALA A 423 5.02 1.07 27.96
C ALA A 423 3.63 0.80 27.35
N GLU A 424 3.12 1.63 26.44
CA GLU A 424 1.80 1.46 25.83
C GLU A 424 1.67 0.13 25.04
N ASP A 425 2.79 -0.51 24.66
CA ASP A 425 2.85 -1.72 23.83
C ASP A 425 3.26 -3.00 24.62
N GLU A 426 2.88 -3.13 25.89
CA GLU A 426 3.33 -4.24 26.77
C GLU A 426 2.90 -5.65 26.33
N ASN A 427 1.73 -5.77 25.70
CA ASN A 427 1.10 -7.07 25.40
C ASN A 427 1.49 -7.67 24.05
N ASN A 428 2.39 -7.03 23.31
CA ASN A 428 2.80 -7.53 22.01
C ASN A 428 3.72 -8.77 22.15
N SER A 429 3.31 -9.89 21.56
CA SER A 429 4.04 -11.16 21.55
C SER A 429 4.78 -11.44 20.23
N THR A 430 4.65 -10.59 19.21
CA THR A 430 5.12 -10.82 17.84
C THR A 430 6.56 -11.32 17.76
N CYS A 431 7.51 -10.65 18.43
CA CYS A 431 8.92 -11.11 18.44
C CYS A 431 9.09 -12.48 19.12
N VAL A 432 8.37 -12.73 20.22
CA VAL A 432 8.46 -14.01 20.94
C VAL A 432 7.90 -15.14 20.08
N ASP A 433 6.75 -14.93 19.46
CA ASP A 433 6.08 -15.90 18.60
C ASP A 433 6.94 -16.23 17.37
N ALA A 434 7.53 -15.21 16.75
CA ALA A 434 8.51 -15.39 15.68
C ALA A 434 9.70 -16.26 16.13
N ILE A 435 10.31 -15.93 17.27
CA ILE A 435 11.44 -16.71 17.82
C ILE A 435 11.03 -18.17 18.08
N GLN A 436 9.83 -18.42 18.60
CA GLN A 436 9.34 -19.76 18.88
C GLN A 436 9.16 -20.60 17.60
N VAL A 437 8.67 -20.02 16.51
CA VAL A 437 8.60 -20.72 15.21
C VAL A 437 10.00 -21.13 14.73
N PHE A 438 10.99 -20.25 14.87
CA PHE A 438 12.37 -20.58 14.50
C PHE A 438 13.07 -21.54 15.49
N ILE A 439 12.67 -21.59 16.76
CA ILE A 439 13.08 -22.65 17.70
C ILE A 439 12.58 -24.01 17.22
N ALA A 440 11.30 -24.10 16.82
CA ALA A 440 10.73 -25.33 16.28
C ALA A 440 11.47 -25.78 15.01
N ALA A 441 11.74 -24.84 14.09
CA ALA A 441 12.54 -25.11 12.90
C ALA A 441 13.97 -25.58 13.24
N ALA A 442 14.63 -24.95 14.21
CA ALA A 442 15.96 -25.33 14.67
C ALA A 442 15.98 -26.75 15.23
N ASN A 443 15.02 -27.10 16.10
CA ASN A 443 14.87 -28.44 16.66
C ASN A 443 14.63 -29.49 15.57
N ALA A 444 13.84 -29.17 14.54
CA ALA A 444 13.64 -30.04 13.38
C ALA A 444 14.95 -30.29 12.61
N THR A 445 15.94 -29.38 12.65
CA THR A 445 17.26 -29.61 12.03
C THR A 445 18.19 -30.52 12.83
N VAL A 446 17.90 -30.80 14.10
CA VAL A 446 18.74 -31.67 14.94
C VAL A 446 18.76 -33.09 14.38
N THR A 447 17.63 -33.55 13.83
CA THR A 447 17.49 -34.87 13.21
C THR A 447 18.16 -34.96 11.83
N LEU A 448 18.46 -33.83 11.19
CA LEU A 448 19.11 -33.80 9.88
C LEU A 448 20.61 -34.05 10.02
N ASN A 449 21.17 -34.77 9.05
CA ASN A 449 22.60 -35.04 8.92
C ASN A 449 23.40 -33.73 9.05
N GLY A 450 24.53 -33.74 9.79
CA GLY A 450 25.41 -32.57 9.97
C GLY A 450 25.96 -31.97 8.66
N LYS A 451 25.85 -32.67 7.53
CA LYS A 451 26.17 -32.15 6.20
C LYS A 451 25.06 -31.28 5.58
N ASN A 452 23.91 -31.15 6.22
CA ASN A 452 22.78 -30.39 5.70
C ASN A 452 23.11 -28.88 5.56
N VAL A 453 22.87 -28.33 4.37
CA VAL A 453 23.18 -26.94 4.00
C VAL A 453 22.36 -25.94 4.81
N PHE A 454 21.08 -26.25 5.08
CA PHE A 454 20.20 -25.41 5.86
C PHE A 454 20.71 -25.28 7.30
N LYS A 455 21.03 -26.39 7.98
CA LYS A 455 21.59 -26.39 9.34
C LYS A 455 22.87 -25.55 9.45
N LYS A 456 23.77 -25.66 8.48
CA LYS A 456 25.01 -24.86 8.44
C LYS A 456 24.73 -23.37 8.27
N SER A 457 23.82 -23.02 7.37
CA SER A 457 23.46 -21.61 7.12
C SER A 457 22.76 -21.00 8.33
N PHE A 458 21.83 -21.74 8.94
CA PHE A 458 21.13 -21.31 10.15
C PHE A 458 22.12 -21.08 11.30
N ARG A 459 23.02 -22.04 11.57
CA ARG A 459 24.04 -21.88 12.61
C ARG A 459 24.96 -20.68 12.35
N ARG A 460 25.37 -20.46 11.10
CA ARG A 460 26.24 -19.31 10.74
C ARG A 460 25.54 -17.99 11.03
N ASN A 461 24.35 -17.78 10.44
CA ASN A 461 23.61 -16.53 10.59
C ASN A 461 23.21 -16.29 12.06
N MET A 462 22.91 -17.36 12.81
CA MET A 462 22.66 -17.26 14.25
C MET A 462 23.90 -16.83 15.04
N LYS A 463 25.10 -17.35 14.75
CA LYS A 463 26.34 -16.97 15.46
C LYS A 463 26.62 -15.46 15.36
N GLU A 464 26.36 -14.88 14.20
CA GLU A 464 26.62 -13.46 13.94
C GLU A 464 25.73 -12.57 14.82
N GLU A 465 24.47 -12.94 15.02
CA GLU A 465 23.46 -12.08 15.66
C GLU A 465 23.14 -12.46 17.12
N TRP A 466 23.41 -13.70 17.54
CA TRP A 466 22.87 -14.25 18.78
C TRP A 466 23.38 -13.53 20.03
N TYR A 467 24.69 -13.55 20.27
CA TYR A 467 25.25 -12.96 21.48
C TYR A 467 25.17 -11.43 21.50
N PRO A 468 25.45 -10.69 20.40
CA PRO A 468 25.27 -9.24 20.38
C PRO A 468 23.85 -8.81 20.79
N THR A 469 22.83 -9.50 20.26
CA THR A 469 21.42 -9.24 20.57
C THR A 469 21.09 -9.60 22.02
N LEU A 470 21.55 -10.76 22.50
CA LEU A 470 21.34 -11.18 23.90
C LEU A 470 21.95 -10.19 24.89
N LYS A 471 23.15 -9.70 24.60
CA LYS A 471 23.83 -8.67 25.39
C LYS A 471 23.04 -7.35 25.35
N ALA A 472 22.62 -6.90 24.16
CA ALA A 472 21.82 -5.68 24.03
C ALA A 472 20.53 -5.74 24.84
N LEU A 473 19.78 -6.84 24.77
CA LEU A 473 18.54 -7.04 25.54
C LEU A 473 18.78 -7.02 27.05
N ARG A 474 19.94 -7.48 27.53
CA ARG A 474 20.31 -7.45 28.96
C ARG A 474 20.80 -6.09 29.44
N ASP A 475 21.40 -5.29 28.56
CA ASP A 475 21.93 -3.96 28.89
C ASP A 475 20.85 -2.86 28.88
N LEU A 476 19.79 -3.00 28.08
CA LEU A 476 18.68 -2.04 27.96
C LEU A 476 17.91 -1.74 29.28
N PRO A 477 17.60 -2.73 30.15
CA PRO A 477 16.90 -2.54 31.43
C PRO A 477 17.45 -1.45 32.35
N GLY A 478 18.72 -1.06 32.22
CA GLY A 478 19.36 -0.06 33.07
C GLY A 478 18.83 1.37 32.90
N ARG A 479 17.99 1.65 31.89
CA ARG A 479 17.56 3.01 31.53
C ARG A 479 16.03 3.23 31.51
N GLY A 480 15.22 2.22 31.81
CA GLY A 480 13.79 2.20 31.47
C GLY A 480 12.80 1.90 32.60
N GLN A 481 11.51 2.04 32.27
CA GLN A 481 10.36 1.69 33.11
C GLN A 481 10.28 0.17 33.38
N ALA A 482 9.58 -0.26 34.43
CA ALA A 482 9.44 -1.68 34.80
C ALA A 482 8.92 -2.57 33.67
N ALA A 483 8.03 -2.02 32.83
CA ALA A 483 7.51 -2.61 31.60
C ALA A 483 8.59 -3.10 30.63
N SER A 484 9.50 -2.18 30.24
CA SER A 484 10.61 -2.47 29.33
C SER A 484 11.53 -3.55 29.91
N ARG A 485 11.77 -3.57 31.23
CA ARG A 485 12.56 -4.63 31.89
C ARG A 485 11.94 -6.01 31.75
N ARG A 486 10.62 -6.14 31.93
CA ARG A 486 9.89 -7.41 31.75
C ARG A 486 9.96 -7.89 30.29
N ARG A 487 9.75 -6.96 29.35
CA ARG A 487 9.86 -7.23 27.91
C ARG A 487 11.26 -7.72 27.52
N CYS A 488 12.30 -7.00 27.96
CA CYS A 488 13.70 -7.37 27.75
C CYS A 488 14.02 -8.76 28.32
N ALA A 489 13.58 -9.03 29.55
CA ALA A 489 13.81 -10.33 30.19
C ALA A 489 13.13 -11.48 29.41
N ARG A 490 11.88 -11.29 28.99
CA ARG A 490 11.14 -12.27 28.18
C ARG A 490 11.83 -12.55 26.84
N LEU A 491 12.22 -11.50 26.11
CA LEU A 491 12.94 -11.64 24.85
C LEU A 491 14.30 -12.31 25.05
N ALA A 492 15.06 -11.93 26.08
CA ALA A 492 16.37 -12.50 26.36
C ALA A 492 16.30 -14.00 26.67
N VAL A 493 15.28 -14.45 27.41
CA VAL A 493 15.04 -15.89 27.67
C VAL A 493 14.75 -16.62 26.36
N THR A 494 13.77 -16.14 25.59
CA THR A 494 13.35 -16.81 24.34
C THR A 494 14.49 -16.81 23.29
N TRP A 495 15.23 -15.71 23.17
CA TRP A 495 16.38 -15.59 22.26
C TRP A 495 17.54 -16.51 22.65
N ARG A 496 17.77 -16.69 23.97
CA ARG A 496 18.74 -17.67 24.48
C ARG A 496 18.35 -19.10 24.08
N GLU A 497 17.07 -19.46 24.25
CA GLU A 497 16.55 -20.78 23.87
C GLU A 497 16.77 -21.09 22.38
N LEU A 498 16.58 -20.10 21.49
CA LEU A 498 16.89 -20.25 20.06
C LEU A 498 18.36 -20.60 19.80
N GLY A 499 19.30 -19.93 20.46
CA GLY A 499 20.72 -20.26 20.32
C GLY A 499 21.05 -21.66 20.83
N LEU A 500 20.45 -22.08 21.95
CA LEU A 500 20.61 -23.43 22.49
C LEU A 500 20.06 -24.49 21.54
N ALA A 501 18.90 -24.25 20.92
CA ALA A 501 18.29 -25.16 19.93
C ALA A 501 19.19 -25.40 18.70
N ILE A 502 20.04 -24.43 18.35
CA ILE A 502 21.02 -24.52 17.25
C ILE A 502 22.39 -25.03 17.72
N GLY A 503 22.52 -25.29 19.03
CA GLY A 503 23.74 -25.80 19.67
C GLY A 503 24.82 -24.75 19.84
N LEU A 504 24.45 -23.49 20.13
CA LEU A 504 25.37 -22.43 20.55
C LEU A 504 25.56 -22.48 22.06
N ASN A 505 26.79 -22.23 22.52
CA ASN A 505 27.12 -22.13 23.93
C ASN A 505 27.33 -20.65 24.28
N GLU A 506 26.64 -20.18 25.32
CA GLU A 506 26.64 -18.76 25.67
C GLU A 506 28.02 -18.22 26.06
N ASP A 507 28.79 -18.99 26.82
CA ASP A 507 30.12 -18.56 27.28
C ASP A 507 31.12 -18.53 26.12
N GLU A 508 31.05 -19.52 25.22
CA GLU A 508 31.89 -19.56 24.01
C GLU A 508 31.59 -18.41 23.05
N GLU A 509 30.32 -18.11 22.81
CA GLU A 509 29.92 -17.02 21.92
C GLU A 509 30.16 -15.65 22.58
N ALA A 510 30.05 -15.54 23.91
CA ALA A 510 30.46 -14.36 24.67
C ALA A 510 31.95 -14.06 24.49
N ASP A 511 32.79 -15.07 24.70
CA ASP A 511 34.24 -14.96 24.53
C ASP A 511 34.62 -14.63 23.08
N ALA A 512 33.94 -15.23 22.11
CA ALA A 512 34.15 -14.96 20.69
C ALA A 512 33.81 -13.51 20.37
N TYR A 513 32.63 -13.04 20.80
CA TYR A 513 32.19 -11.66 20.63
C TYR A 513 33.15 -10.66 21.28
N GLU A 514 33.58 -10.89 22.52
CA GLU A 514 34.54 -10.02 23.21
C GLU A 514 35.89 -9.98 22.50
N LYS A 515 36.37 -11.11 21.98
CA LYS A 515 37.58 -11.16 21.15
C LYS A 515 37.39 -10.39 19.85
N GLU A 516 36.25 -10.50 19.18
CA GLU A 516 35.93 -9.75 17.97
C GLU A 516 35.81 -8.26 18.22
N MET A 517 35.15 -7.85 19.30
CA MET A 517 35.07 -6.46 19.73
C MET A 517 36.45 -5.88 20.06
N ARG A 518 37.31 -6.64 20.73
CA ARG A 518 38.71 -6.23 20.96
C ARG A 518 39.49 -6.10 19.64
N LYS A 519 39.30 -7.00 18.68
CA LYS A 519 39.93 -6.93 17.34
C LYS A 519 39.40 -5.75 16.53
N ALA A 520 38.10 -5.51 16.54
CA ALA A 520 37.46 -4.39 15.85
C ALA A 520 37.92 -3.05 16.45
N ALA A 521 37.99 -2.96 17.78
CA ALA A 521 38.51 -1.80 18.49
C ALA A 521 40.00 -1.54 18.15
N GLN A 522 40.78 -2.52 17.70
CA GLN A 522 42.16 -2.33 17.28
C GLN A 522 42.32 -1.77 15.85
N LYS A 523 41.24 -1.56 15.10
CA LYS A 523 41.28 -0.94 13.77
C LYS A 523 41.18 0.58 13.86
N CYS A 524 41.63 1.29 12.82
CA CYS A 524 41.51 2.74 12.74
C CYS A 524 40.07 3.14 12.38
N ALA A 525 39.47 4.07 13.12
CA ALA A 525 38.11 4.54 12.88
C ALA A 525 38.00 5.37 11.59
N TRP A 526 39.09 6.02 11.15
CA TRP A 526 39.10 6.81 9.92
C TRP A 526 39.01 5.94 8.66
N ARG A 527 37.91 6.03 7.91
CA ARG A 527 37.63 5.18 6.72
C ARG A 527 38.68 5.31 5.62
N GLY A 528 39.31 6.48 5.47
CA GLY A 528 40.39 6.70 4.49
C GLY A 528 41.75 6.09 4.87
N CYS A 529 41.86 5.43 6.03
CA CYS A 529 43.09 4.79 6.48
C CYS A 529 43.16 3.32 6.01
N GLU A 530 44.33 2.85 5.55
CA GLU A 530 44.55 1.44 5.25
C GLU A 530 44.29 0.51 6.46
N TYR A 531 44.49 1.03 7.68
CA TYR A 531 44.25 0.31 8.94
C TYR A 531 42.79 0.38 9.39
N HIS A 532 41.88 0.93 8.58
CA HIS A 532 40.44 0.83 8.85
C HIS A 532 39.94 -0.60 8.68
N THR A 533 40.47 -1.30 7.67
CA THR A 533 40.11 -2.69 7.38
C THR A 533 41.14 -3.67 7.95
N ARG A 534 42.40 -3.25 8.11
CA ARG A 534 43.52 -4.06 8.62
C ARG A 534 43.96 -3.65 10.01
N ARG A 535 44.55 -4.58 10.76
CA ARG A 535 45.15 -4.29 12.07
C ARG A 535 46.45 -3.49 11.87
N PRO A 536 46.63 -2.33 12.52
CA PRO A 536 47.90 -1.62 12.53
C PRO A 536 48.98 -2.42 13.28
N PRO A 537 50.25 -2.35 12.85
CA PRO A 537 51.33 -3.06 13.55
C PRO A 537 51.69 -2.41 14.89
N TRP A 538 51.15 -1.23 15.19
CA TRP A 538 51.30 -0.53 16.47
C TRP A 538 49.95 -0.35 17.19
N PRO A 539 49.95 -0.17 18.53
CA PRO A 539 48.73 0.07 19.29
C PRO A 539 47.97 1.32 18.81
N THR A 540 46.67 1.19 18.60
CA THR A 540 45.79 2.32 18.30
C THR A 540 45.57 3.20 19.52
N ARG A 541 45.49 4.52 19.30
CA ARG A 541 45.17 5.52 20.32
C ARG A 541 43.66 5.70 20.41
N VAL A 542 43.11 5.68 21.62
CA VAL A 542 41.70 5.96 21.88
C VAL A 542 41.44 7.46 21.73
N CYS A 543 40.29 7.82 21.15
CA CYS A 543 39.83 9.20 21.08
C CYS A 543 39.58 9.72 22.50
N VAL A 544 40.27 10.80 22.88
CA VAL A 544 40.14 11.40 24.22
C VAL A 544 38.73 11.95 24.47
N GLY A 545 37.98 12.31 23.41
CA GLY A 545 36.62 12.84 23.53
C GLY A 545 35.57 11.76 23.83
N CYS A 546 35.40 10.80 22.91
CA CYS A 546 34.34 9.78 23.03
C CYS A 546 34.78 8.50 23.74
N GLY A 547 36.06 8.16 23.77
CA GLY A 547 36.54 6.86 24.29
C GLY A 547 36.31 5.67 23.34
N ASP A 548 35.47 5.82 22.32
CA ASP A 548 35.05 4.73 21.44
C ASP A 548 35.93 4.61 20.18
N ALA A 549 36.16 5.73 19.49
CA ALA A 549 36.94 5.73 18.24
C ALA A 549 38.44 5.49 18.53
N ARG A 550 39.08 4.65 17.73
CA ARG A 550 40.52 4.36 17.84
C ARG A 550 41.27 4.77 16.58
N TYR A 551 42.50 5.26 16.70
CA TYR A 551 43.27 5.78 15.58
C TYR A 551 44.67 5.19 15.56
N CYS A 552 45.14 4.77 14.39
CA CYS A 552 46.54 4.34 14.24
C CYS A 552 47.50 5.53 14.41
N SER A 553 47.09 6.77 14.12
CA SER A 553 47.95 7.94 14.27
C SER A 553 47.16 9.22 14.59
N ARG A 554 47.86 10.24 15.08
CA ARG A 554 47.28 11.59 15.29
C ARG A 554 46.86 12.24 13.96
N VAL A 555 47.44 11.83 12.84
CA VAL A 555 47.03 12.30 11.51
C VAL A 555 45.64 11.77 11.17
N CYS A 556 45.43 10.47 11.32
CA CYS A 556 44.12 9.83 11.08
C CYS A 556 43.04 10.38 12.02
N GLN A 557 43.39 10.63 13.29
CA GLN A 557 42.48 11.31 14.23
C GLN A 557 42.08 12.70 13.73
N ARG A 558 43.05 13.54 13.31
CA ARG A 558 42.77 14.89 12.81
C ARG A 558 41.94 14.88 11.52
N LYS A 559 42.17 13.91 10.63
CA LYS A 559 41.40 13.77 9.39
C LYS A 559 39.96 13.34 9.67
N HIS A 560 39.77 12.28 10.45
CA HIS A 560 38.43 11.85 10.87
C HIS A 560 37.68 12.95 11.63
N TRP A 561 38.38 13.70 12.49
CA TRP A 561 37.84 14.88 13.17
C TRP A 561 37.29 15.91 12.19
N ARG A 562 38.05 16.26 11.15
CA ARG A 562 37.62 17.21 10.10
C ARG A 562 36.49 16.67 9.22
N GLU A 563 36.45 15.36 8.98
CA GLU A 563 35.42 14.66 8.21
C GLU A 563 34.14 14.39 9.03
N GLY A 564 33.78 15.30 9.95
CA GLY A 564 32.51 15.24 10.68
C GLY A 564 32.52 14.46 11.99
N HIS A 565 33.59 13.73 12.37
CA HIS A 565 33.60 13.03 13.68
C HIS A 565 33.41 13.99 14.86
N HIS A 566 33.87 15.24 14.73
CA HIS A 566 33.73 16.26 15.77
C HIS A 566 32.28 16.59 16.13
N GLU A 567 31.33 16.42 15.22
CA GLU A 567 29.90 16.69 15.44
C GLU A 567 29.28 15.66 16.39
N GLY A 568 29.74 14.40 16.31
CA GLY A 568 29.32 13.32 17.21
C GLY A 568 30.26 13.07 18.40
N CYS A 569 31.51 13.55 18.34
CA CYS A 569 32.53 13.28 19.36
C CYS A 569 32.37 14.18 20.59
N GLY A 570 31.41 13.81 21.44
CA GLY A 570 31.41 14.16 22.86
C GLY A 570 31.05 15.61 23.16
N LYS A 571 29.76 15.83 23.45
CA LYS A 571 29.27 16.89 24.36
C LYS A 571 29.80 16.72 25.81
N ARG A 572 30.58 15.67 26.11
CA ARG A 572 30.96 15.23 27.46
C ARG A 572 32.13 16.00 28.09
N LEU A 573 33.00 16.64 27.31
CA LEU A 573 34.17 17.34 27.85
C LEU A 573 33.92 18.81 28.23
N LYS A 574 32.70 19.35 28.06
CA LYS A 574 32.40 20.75 28.39
C LYS A 574 31.72 20.99 29.75
N GLU A 575 31.28 19.95 30.47
CA GLU A 575 30.40 20.14 31.64
C GLU A 575 31.03 19.97 33.03
N GLU A 576 32.27 19.51 33.16
CA GLU A 576 32.96 19.56 34.46
C GLU A 576 34.25 20.40 34.39
N PRO A 577 34.24 21.66 34.87
CA PRO A 577 35.47 22.38 35.10
C PRO A 577 36.29 21.60 36.13
N HIS A 578 37.47 21.14 35.70
CA HIS A 578 38.43 20.43 36.53
C HIS A 578 38.60 21.12 37.90
N LYS A 579 38.07 20.50 38.96
CA LYS A 579 38.51 20.81 40.33
C LYS A 579 40.01 20.52 40.39
N ALA A 580 40.80 21.56 40.59
CA ALA A 580 42.24 21.44 40.75
C ALA A 580 42.55 20.42 41.86
N LYS A 581 43.36 19.41 41.52
CA LYS A 581 43.95 18.51 42.52
C LYS A 581 44.78 19.38 43.47
N GLN A 582 44.32 19.51 44.71
CA GLN A 582 45.16 20.02 45.79
C GLN A 582 46.23 18.95 46.06
N SER A 583 47.49 19.35 45.87
CA SER A 583 48.71 18.59 46.15
C SER A 583 49.02 18.56 47.63
#